data_AF-A0AAV2BFE6-F1
#
_entry.id   AF-A0AAV2BFE6-F1
#
_cell.length_a   1.000
_cell.length_b   1.000
_cell.length_c   1.000
_cell.angle_alpha   90.00
_cell.angle_beta   90.00
_cell.angle_gamma   90.00
#
_symmetry.space_group_name_H-M   'P 1'
#
loop_
_entity.id
_entity.type
_entity.pdbx_description
1 polymer ?
#
loop_
_entity_poly.entity_id
_entity_poly.type
_entity_poly.pdbx_seq_one_letter_code
_entity_poly.pdbx_strand_id
1 'polypeptide(L)'
;MSYILDNLDEILKPLLEKYANLGDIGSLNQISKVFPDFALIKCSFNDYLTKAYISSGKYEDLILELERHWNTKNKLFSIPAFEELLKRPQLEERVVNLAKKYLECNFDLPLAVVWAHYLINNNFEKANELFKTYSIPADKVNMMILKAVSQQGNIRAGQSYISAINHLRVRDRCKERTYGMLLDVLVSERRYDDAVALINEAKGNSVSLERHYRSTLIKLKNALVREEKEVPFTIP
;
A
#
# COMPACT_ATOMS: atom_id res chain seq x y z
N MET A 1 23.20 -28.97 5.86
CA MET A 1 21.89 -28.27 5.99
C MET A 1 21.95 -27.04 6.90
N SER A 2 22.74 -26.98 7.99
CA SER A 2 22.75 -25.79 8.87
C SER A 2 23.15 -24.49 8.14
N TYR A 3 24.26 -24.48 7.38
CA TYR A 3 24.70 -23.26 6.68
C TYR A 3 23.66 -22.65 5.73
N ILE A 4 22.89 -23.49 5.03
CA ILE A 4 21.83 -23.02 4.11
C ILE A 4 20.69 -22.39 4.91
N LEU A 5 20.30 -22.98 6.04
CA LEU A 5 19.26 -22.46 6.92
C LEU A 5 19.69 -21.16 7.61
N ASP A 6 20.97 -21.05 7.95
CA ASP A 6 21.58 -19.88 8.58
C ASP A 6 21.70 -18.70 7.60
N ASN A 7 21.85 -18.97 6.28
CA ASN A 7 22.03 -17.96 5.22
C ASN A 7 20.90 -17.97 4.18
N LEU A 8 19.67 -18.33 4.58
CA LEU A 8 18.50 -18.43 3.69
C LEU A 8 18.29 -17.17 2.85
N ASP A 9 18.47 -15.99 3.43
CA ASP A 9 18.23 -14.73 2.74
C ASP A 9 19.22 -14.45 1.61
N GLU A 10 20.47 -14.89 1.76
CA GLU A 10 21.53 -14.67 0.77
C GLU A 10 21.46 -15.69 -0.38
N ILE A 11 20.93 -16.89 -0.10
CA ILE A 11 20.91 -17.99 -1.06
C ILE A 11 19.54 -18.08 -1.76
N LEU A 12 18.46 -18.09 -0.97
CA LEU A 12 17.12 -18.39 -1.48
C LEU A 12 16.47 -17.16 -2.11
N LYS A 13 16.55 -15.97 -1.49
CA LYS A 13 15.87 -14.76 -2.03
C LYS A 13 16.32 -14.41 -3.46
N PRO A 14 17.62 -14.43 -3.83
CA PRO A 14 18.02 -14.15 -5.21
C PRO A 14 17.43 -15.13 -6.22
N LEU A 15 17.30 -16.41 -5.86
CA LEU A 15 16.66 -17.42 -6.70
C LEU A 15 15.17 -17.17 -6.84
N LEU A 16 14.48 -16.91 -5.72
CA LEU A 16 13.05 -16.59 -5.71
C LEU A 16 12.76 -15.35 -6.56
N GLU A 17 13.57 -14.31 -6.42
CA GLU A 17 13.44 -13.07 -7.19
C GLU A 17 13.65 -13.30 -8.68
N LYS A 18 14.69 -14.06 -9.04
CA LYS A 18 14.96 -14.44 -10.43
C LYS A 18 13.76 -15.17 -11.05
N TYR A 19 13.27 -16.24 -10.43
CA TYR A 19 12.17 -17.03 -10.98
C TYR A 19 10.84 -16.25 -10.98
N ALA A 20 10.59 -15.43 -9.96
CA ALA A 20 9.40 -14.58 -9.91
C ALA A 20 9.38 -13.56 -11.05
N ASN A 21 10.51 -12.90 -11.33
CA ASN A 21 10.62 -11.93 -12.42
C ASN A 21 10.46 -12.58 -13.81
N LEU A 22 10.87 -13.84 -13.96
CA LEU A 22 10.69 -14.61 -15.19
C LEU A 22 9.29 -15.22 -15.33
N GLY A 23 8.45 -15.14 -14.29
CA GLY A 23 7.15 -15.82 -14.28
C GLY A 23 7.23 -17.34 -14.18
N ASP A 24 8.36 -17.89 -13.72
CA ASP A 24 8.60 -19.33 -13.63
C ASP A 24 8.01 -19.94 -12.35
N ILE A 25 6.69 -20.15 -12.39
CA ILE A 25 5.92 -20.80 -11.32
C ILE A 25 6.39 -22.24 -11.09
N GLY A 26 6.84 -22.93 -12.14
CA GLY A 26 7.27 -24.33 -12.07
C GLY A 26 8.49 -24.49 -11.18
N SER A 27 9.52 -23.67 -11.42
CA SER A 27 10.74 -23.65 -10.59
C SER A 27 10.45 -23.24 -9.15
N LEU A 28 9.58 -22.26 -8.91
CA LEU A 28 9.17 -21.88 -7.55
C LEU A 28 8.47 -23.03 -6.82
N ASN A 29 7.58 -23.75 -7.49
CA ASN A 29 6.91 -24.94 -6.93
C ASN A 29 7.87 -26.11 -6.68
N GLN A 30 8.98 -26.20 -7.41
CA GLN A 30 10.02 -27.19 -7.11
C GLN A 30 10.81 -26.78 -5.86
N ILE A 31 11.16 -25.50 -5.73
CA ILE A 31 11.80 -24.96 -4.52
C ILE A 31 10.96 -25.23 -3.28
N SER A 32 9.64 -25.00 -3.34
CA SER A 32 8.77 -25.21 -2.18
C SER A 32 8.68 -26.66 -1.71
N LYS A 33 9.06 -27.63 -2.56
CA LYS A 33 9.13 -29.06 -2.20
C LYS A 33 10.44 -29.44 -1.51
N VAL A 34 11.49 -28.64 -1.70
CA VAL A 34 12.84 -28.92 -1.16
C VAL A 34 13.04 -28.23 0.18
N PHE A 35 12.50 -27.03 0.36
CA PHE A 35 12.67 -26.24 1.58
C PHE A 35 11.52 -26.45 2.56
N PRO A 36 11.80 -26.53 3.88
CA PRO A 36 10.75 -26.65 4.88
C PRO A 36 9.93 -25.36 5.00
N ASP A 37 8.68 -25.48 5.44
CA ASP A 37 7.72 -24.37 5.57
C ASP A 37 8.28 -23.14 6.28
N PHE A 38 9.03 -23.32 7.38
CA PHE A 38 9.58 -22.20 8.14
C PHE A 38 10.57 -21.36 7.31
N ALA A 39 11.33 -22.00 6.41
CA ALA A 39 12.29 -21.32 5.55
C ALA A 39 11.57 -20.53 4.45
N LEU A 40 10.53 -21.11 3.86
CA LEU A 40 9.68 -20.47 2.86
C LEU A 40 8.94 -19.26 3.44
N ILE A 41 8.44 -19.36 4.68
CA ILE A 41 7.81 -18.25 5.41
C ILE A 41 8.84 -17.15 5.68
N LYS A 42 10.04 -17.49 6.17
CA LYS A 42 11.11 -16.51 6.45
C LYS A 42 11.50 -15.70 5.21
N CYS A 43 11.45 -16.32 4.04
CA CYS A 43 11.81 -15.69 2.77
C CYS A 43 10.63 -15.06 2.01
N SER A 44 9.44 -14.99 2.60
CA SER A 44 8.23 -14.49 1.92
C SER A 44 7.95 -15.19 0.59
N PHE A 45 8.14 -16.51 0.52
CA PHE A 45 8.00 -17.30 -0.72
C PHE A 45 6.72 -16.99 -1.52
N ASN A 46 5.59 -16.83 -0.84
CA ASN A 46 4.31 -16.59 -1.49
C ASN A 46 4.23 -15.22 -2.20
N ASP A 47 4.96 -14.21 -1.74
CA ASP A 47 5.06 -12.93 -2.44
C ASP A 47 5.76 -13.11 -3.80
N TYR A 48 6.80 -13.95 -3.85
CA TYR A 48 7.48 -14.31 -5.09
C TYR A 48 6.62 -15.20 -5.99
N LEU A 49 5.89 -16.16 -5.41
CA LEU A 49 4.99 -17.02 -6.17
C LEU A 49 3.87 -16.20 -6.83
N THR A 50 3.20 -15.32 -6.09
CA THR A 50 2.19 -14.44 -6.68
C THR A 50 2.78 -13.50 -7.72
N LYS A 51 3.97 -12.93 -7.49
CA LYS A 51 4.69 -12.14 -8.49
C LYS A 51 4.98 -12.95 -9.76
N ALA A 52 5.27 -14.25 -9.67
CA ALA A 52 5.46 -15.11 -10.83
C ALA A 52 4.18 -15.29 -11.65
N TYR A 53 3.03 -15.50 -11.00
CA TYR A 53 1.73 -15.52 -11.67
C TYR A 53 1.46 -14.22 -12.43
N ILE A 54 1.69 -13.08 -11.77
CA ILE A 54 1.54 -11.76 -12.39
C ILE A 54 2.50 -11.58 -13.58
N SER A 55 3.78 -11.94 -13.42
CA SER A 55 4.81 -11.74 -14.45
C SER A 55 4.63 -12.66 -15.67
N SER A 56 4.01 -13.83 -15.49
CA SER A 56 3.68 -14.77 -16.57
C SER A 56 2.30 -14.52 -17.22
N GLY A 57 1.58 -13.50 -16.79
CA GLY A 57 0.26 -13.18 -17.31
C GLY A 57 -0.87 -14.12 -16.83
N LYS A 58 -0.60 -14.98 -15.85
CA LYS A 58 -1.52 -16.02 -15.35
C LYS A 58 -2.43 -15.52 -14.24
N TYR A 59 -3.14 -14.43 -14.51
CA TYR A 59 -4.04 -13.78 -13.54
C TYR A 59 -5.24 -14.64 -13.16
N GLU A 60 -5.80 -15.37 -14.14
CA GLU A 60 -6.91 -16.30 -13.92
C GLU A 60 -6.52 -17.46 -13.01
N ASP A 61 -5.35 -18.04 -13.24
CA ASP A 61 -4.83 -19.11 -12.38
C ASP A 61 -4.63 -18.58 -10.95
N LEU A 62 -4.10 -17.37 -10.79
CA LEU A 62 -3.88 -16.76 -9.48
C LEU A 62 -5.18 -16.52 -8.72
N ILE A 63 -6.21 -15.94 -9.36
CA ILE A 63 -7.48 -15.70 -8.68
C ILE A 63 -8.17 -17.02 -8.32
N LEU A 64 -8.09 -18.04 -9.18
CA LEU A 64 -8.58 -19.39 -8.87
C LEU A 64 -7.89 -19.99 -7.64
N GLU A 65 -6.58 -19.84 -7.51
CA GLU A 65 -5.84 -20.30 -6.33
C GLU A 65 -6.25 -19.53 -5.06
N LEU A 66 -6.41 -18.20 -5.15
CA LEU A 66 -6.89 -17.39 -4.03
C LEU A 66 -8.31 -17.80 -3.60
N GLU A 67 -9.19 -18.07 -4.58
CA GLU A 67 -10.55 -18.54 -4.35
C GLU A 67 -10.61 -19.95 -3.77
N ARG A 68 -9.71 -20.87 -4.14
CA ARG A 68 -9.67 -22.22 -3.58
C ARG A 68 -9.30 -22.22 -2.11
N HIS A 69 -8.42 -21.30 -1.72
CA HIS A 69 -7.84 -21.25 -0.38
C HIS A 69 -8.42 -20.15 0.51
N TRP A 70 -9.56 -19.57 0.13
CA TRP A 70 -10.14 -18.40 0.78
C TRP A 70 -10.44 -18.58 2.28
N ASN A 71 -10.84 -19.80 2.69
CA ASN A 71 -11.26 -20.15 4.05
C ASN A 71 -10.12 -20.66 4.95
N THR A 72 -8.96 -20.91 4.36
CA THR A 72 -7.73 -21.15 5.12
C THR A 72 -7.05 -19.81 5.36
N LYS A 73 -6.14 -19.70 6.34
CA LYS A 73 -5.26 -18.51 6.44
C LYS A 73 -4.48 -18.42 5.13
N ASN A 74 -5.03 -17.74 4.13
CA ASN A 74 -4.63 -17.86 2.75
C ASN A 74 -3.23 -17.27 2.61
N LYS A 75 -2.22 -18.13 2.72
CA LYS A 75 -0.83 -17.71 2.76
C LYS A 75 -0.38 -17.13 1.42
N LEU A 76 -1.13 -17.36 0.34
CA LEU A 76 -0.84 -16.86 -1.00
C LEU A 76 -1.18 -15.38 -1.13
N PHE A 77 -2.12 -14.84 -0.35
CA PHE A 77 -2.49 -13.43 -0.45
C PHE A 77 -1.28 -12.51 -0.26
N SER A 78 -1.11 -11.57 -1.20
CA SER A 78 -0.21 -10.43 -1.06
C SER A 78 -0.93 -9.16 -1.56
N ILE A 79 -0.69 -8.03 -0.89
CA ILE A 79 -1.28 -6.73 -1.28
C ILE A 79 -0.95 -6.39 -2.74
N PRO A 80 0.32 -6.49 -3.22
CA PRO A 80 0.64 -6.13 -4.60
C PRO A 80 -0.06 -7.02 -5.63
N ALA A 81 -0.15 -8.33 -5.38
CA ALA A 81 -0.80 -9.23 -6.33
C ALA A 81 -2.31 -8.99 -6.38
N PHE A 82 -2.95 -8.75 -5.23
CA PHE A 82 -4.37 -8.44 -5.17
C PHE A 82 -4.69 -7.10 -5.85
N GLU A 83 -3.84 -6.09 -5.67
CA GLU A 83 -3.90 -4.82 -6.41
C GLU A 83 -3.80 -5.04 -7.93
N GLU A 84 -2.85 -5.85 -8.39
CA GLU A 84 -2.68 -6.13 -9.83
C GLU A 84 -3.85 -6.89 -10.44
N LEU A 85 -4.54 -7.74 -9.66
CA LEU A 85 -5.79 -8.36 -10.10
C LEU A 85 -6.92 -7.33 -10.23
N LEU A 86 -7.03 -6.37 -9.30
CA LEU A 86 -8.05 -5.31 -9.35
C LEU A 86 -7.87 -4.36 -10.54
N LYS A 87 -6.64 -4.16 -11.01
CA LYS A 87 -6.36 -3.35 -12.22
C LYS A 87 -6.92 -3.94 -13.51
N ARG A 88 -7.49 -5.14 -13.47
CA ARG A 88 -8.05 -5.85 -14.63
C ARG A 88 -9.56 -5.74 -14.61
N PRO A 89 -10.18 -4.97 -15.52
CA PRO A 89 -11.64 -4.78 -15.53
C PRO A 89 -12.43 -6.09 -15.57
N GLN A 90 -11.92 -7.10 -16.30
CA GLN A 90 -12.57 -8.41 -16.40
C GLN A 90 -12.50 -9.25 -15.11
N LEU A 91 -11.60 -8.92 -14.17
CA LEU A 91 -11.46 -9.61 -12.89
C LEU A 91 -11.99 -8.78 -11.71
N GLU A 92 -12.14 -7.46 -11.85
CA GLU A 92 -12.47 -6.53 -10.75
C GLU A 92 -13.61 -7.05 -9.89
N GLU A 93 -14.76 -7.36 -10.50
CA GLU A 93 -15.95 -7.83 -9.76
C GLU A 93 -15.67 -9.11 -8.97
N ARG A 94 -14.98 -10.07 -9.59
CA ARG A 94 -14.63 -11.35 -8.97
C ARG A 94 -13.67 -11.16 -7.80
N VAL A 95 -12.68 -10.27 -7.94
CA VAL A 95 -11.72 -9.93 -6.87
C VAL A 95 -12.42 -9.21 -5.72
N VAL A 96 -13.35 -8.29 -6.01
CA VAL A 96 -14.16 -7.59 -5.00
C VAL A 96 -15.04 -8.58 -4.23
N ASN A 97 -15.69 -9.51 -4.92
CA ASN A 97 -16.51 -10.54 -4.29
C ASN A 97 -15.66 -11.48 -3.41
N LEU A 98 -14.46 -11.85 -3.87
CA LEU A 98 -13.52 -12.61 -3.07
C LEU A 98 -13.06 -11.83 -1.81
N ALA A 99 -12.78 -10.54 -1.94
CA ALA A 99 -12.42 -9.67 -0.81
C ALA A 99 -13.52 -9.65 0.27
N LYS A 100 -14.79 -9.57 -0.14
CA LYS A 100 -15.94 -9.65 0.76
C LYS A 100 -16.04 -11.03 1.42
N LYS A 101 -15.78 -12.11 0.67
CA LYS A 101 -15.81 -13.49 1.17
C LYS A 101 -14.77 -13.73 2.27
N TYR A 102 -13.58 -13.14 2.16
CA TYR A 102 -12.53 -13.25 3.20
C TYR A 102 -12.96 -12.69 4.57
N LEU A 103 -13.97 -11.81 4.62
CA LEU A 103 -14.53 -11.31 5.89
C LEU A 103 -15.13 -12.43 6.73
N GLU A 104 -15.69 -13.48 6.10
CA GLU A 104 -16.26 -14.64 6.79
C GLU A 104 -15.21 -15.41 7.63
N CYS A 105 -13.92 -15.21 7.33
CA CYS A 105 -12.80 -15.80 8.06
C CYS A 105 -11.99 -14.77 8.87
N ASN A 106 -12.58 -13.60 9.16
CA ASN A 106 -11.93 -12.48 9.86
C ASN A 106 -10.64 -11.99 9.17
N PHE A 107 -10.60 -12.02 7.84
CA PHE A 107 -9.49 -11.48 7.06
C PHE A 107 -9.96 -10.26 6.26
N ASP A 108 -9.76 -9.08 6.84
CA ASP A 108 -10.24 -7.78 6.35
C ASP A 108 -9.25 -7.05 5.43
N LEU A 109 -7.99 -7.47 5.40
CA LEU A 109 -6.95 -6.85 4.58
C LEU A 109 -7.29 -6.83 3.07
N PRO A 110 -7.83 -7.90 2.45
CA PRO A 110 -8.22 -7.85 1.04
C PRO A 110 -9.23 -6.74 0.74
N LEU A 111 -10.19 -6.50 1.65
CA LEU A 111 -11.17 -5.43 1.49
C LEU A 111 -10.52 -4.04 1.61
N ALA A 112 -9.53 -3.88 2.49
CA ALA A 112 -8.75 -2.65 2.56
C ALA A 112 -7.99 -2.38 1.26
N VAL A 113 -7.50 -3.41 0.57
CA VAL A 113 -6.86 -3.25 -0.75
C VAL A 113 -7.88 -2.79 -1.80
N VAL A 114 -9.09 -3.35 -1.81
CA VAL A 114 -10.19 -2.88 -2.69
C VAL A 114 -10.51 -1.41 -2.42
N TRP A 115 -10.66 -1.03 -1.16
CA TRP A 115 -10.92 0.35 -0.77
C TRP A 115 -9.81 1.30 -1.22
N ALA A 116 -8.54 0.94 -0.99
CA ALA A 116 -7.39 1.70 -1.44
C ALA A 116 -7.34 1.81 -2.97
N HIS A 117 -7.63 0.73 -3.69
CA HIS A 117 -7.71 0.72 -5.15
C HIS A 117 -8.75 1.73 -5.66
N TYR A 118 -9.94 1.78 -5.07
CA TYR A 118 -10.95 2.78 -5.45
C TYR A 118 -10.50 4.21 -5.15
N LEU A 119 -9.89 4.47 -3.98
CA LEU A 119 -9.32 5.79 -3.68
C LEU A 119 -8.26 6.22 -4.70
N ILE A 120 -7.32 5.34 -5.01
CA ILE A 120 -6.21 5.60 -5.94
C ILE A 120 -6.73 5.84 -7.37
N ASN A 121 -7.83 5.21 -7.77
CA ASN A 121 -8.45 5.42 -9.07
C ASN A 121 -9.54 6.51 -9.05
N ASN A 122 -9.60 7.33 -8.00
CA ASN A 122 -10.57 8.42 -7.82
C ASN A 122 -12.04 7.97 -7.85
N ASN A 123 -12.31 6.69 -7.61
CA ASN A 123 -13.66 6.16 -7.44
C ASN A 123 -14.13 6.34 -6.00
N PHE A 124 -14.27 7.61 -5.59
CA PHE A 124 -14.57 7.98 -4.21
C PHE A 124 -15.96 7.51 -3.76
N GLU A 125 -16.91 7.34 -4.68
CA GLU A 125 -18.24 6.83 -4.37
C GLU A 125 -18.16 5.38 -3.86
N LYS A 126 -17.54 4.47 -4.63
CA LYS A 126 -17.34 3.07 -4.21
C LYS A 126 -16.46 2.98 -2.96
N ALA A 127 -15.42 3.81 -2.85
CA ALA A 127 -14.56 3.83 -1.67
C ALA A 127 -15.34 4.23 -0.41
N ASN A 128 -16.17 5.28 -0.50
CA ASN A 128 -17.00 5.75 0.61
C ASN A 128 -18.10 4.75 0.99
N GLU A 129 -18.68 4.04 0.02
CA GLU A 129 -19.63 2.96 0.29
C GLU A 129 -18.96 1.88 1.16
N LEU A 130 -17.80 1.35 0.73
CA LEU A 130 -17.07 0.34 1.51
C LEU A 130 -16.71 0.84 2.91
N PHE A 131 -16.27 2.09 3.01
CA PHE A 131 -15.89 2.71 4.27
C PHE A 131 -17.06 2.85 5.26
N LYS A 132 -18.27 3.11 4.76
CA LYS A 132 -19.49 3.20 5.59
C LYS A 132 -20.00 1.84 6.02
N THR A 133 -19.83 0.82 5.17
CA THR A 133 -20.37 -0.52 5.41
C THR A 133 -19.45 -1.39 6.27
N TYR A 134 -18.14 -1.23 6.15
CA TYR A 134 -17.16 -2.15 6.75
C TYR A 134 -16.09 -1.42 7.57
N SER A 135 -15.56 -2.11 8.58
CA SER A 135 -14.37 -1.65 9.30
C SER A 135 -13.13 -1.86 8.43
N ILE A 136 -12.55 -0.78 7.91
CA ILE A 136 -11.39 -0.84 7.00
C ILE A 136 -10.09 -0.64 7.79
N PRO A 137 -9.14 -1.61 7.78
CA PRO A 137 -7.81 -1.44 8.37
C PRO A 137 -6.90 -0.56 7.48
N ALA A 138 -7.25 0.72 7.39
CA ALA A 138 -6.61 1.71 6.50
C ALA A 138 -5.08 1.79 6.67
N ASP A 139 -4.58 1.62 7.90
CA ASP A 139 -3.15 1.72 8.18
C ASP A 139 -2.31 0.59 7.52
N LYS A 140 -2.94 -0.53 7.18
CA LYS A 140 -2.29 -1.66 6.49
C LYS A 140 -2.04 -1.39 5.01
N VAL A 141 -2.85 -0.54 4.40
CA VAL A 141 -2.75 -0.16 2.97
C VAL A 141 -2.13 1.22 2.75
N ASN A 142 -1.70 1.88 3.83
CA ASN A 142 -1.07 3.20 3.78
C ASN A 142 0.04 3.30 2.71
N MET A 143 0.98 2.36 2.67
CA MET A 143 2.09 2.38 1.72
C MET A 143 1.65 2.36 0.26
N MET A 144 0.58 1.61 -0.06
CA MET A 144 0.00 1.54 -1.41
C MET A 144 -0.52 2.92 -1.84
N ILE A 145 -1.27 3.59 -0.96
CA ILE A 145 -1.82 4.91 -1.22
C ILE A 145 -0.71 5.97 -1.32
N LEU A 146 0.24 5.99 -0.38
CA LEU A 146 1.35 6.94 -0.42
C LEU A 146 2.22 6.78 -1.68
N LYS A 147 2.42 5.54 -2.14
CA LYS A 147 3.12 5.28 -3.40
C LYS A 147 2.36 5.87 -4.59
N ALA A 148 1.04 5.71 -4.65
CA ALA A 148 0.24 6.35 -5.70
C ALA A 148 0.30 7.88 -5.63
N VAL A 149 0.18 8.48 -4.44
CA VAL A 149 0.27 9.94 -4.25
C VAL A 149 1.63 10.46 -4.72
N SER A 150 2.72 9.83 -4.29
CA SER A 150 4.09 10.28 -4.58
C SER A 150 4.56 10.01 -6.01
N GLN A 151 4.16 8.89 -6.61
CA GLN A 151 4.64 8.49 -7.94
C GLN A 151 3.72 8.97 -9.07
N GLN A 152 2.43 9.14 -8.79
CA GLN A 152 1.43 9.50 -9.80
C GLN A 152 0.89 10.93 -9.61
N GLY A 153 1.35 11.66 -8.60
CA GLY A 153 0.84 13.00 -8.27
C GLY A 153 -0.63 13.00 -7.88
N ASN A 154 -1.18 11.86 -7.41
CA ASN A 154 -2.60 11.75 -7.09
C ASN A 154 -2.95 12.41 -5.74
N ILE A 155 -2.92 13.75 -5.73
CA ILE A 155 -3.22 14.58 -4.56
C ILE A 155 -4.62 14.32 -4.01
N ARG A 156 -5.61 14.07 -4.88
CA ARG A 156 -7.00 13.82 -4.46
C ARG A 156 -7.11 12.54 -3.64
N ALA A 157 -6.44 11.45 -4.06
CA ALA A 157 -6.38 10.23 -3.26
C ALA A 157 -5.73 10.47 -1.88
N GLY A 158 -4.68 11.30 -1.83
CA GLY A 158 -4.02 11.69 -0.58
C GLY A 158 -4.96 12.46 0.35
N GLN A 159 -5.70 13.45 -0.18
CA GLN A 159 -6.68 14.22 0.58
C GLN A 159 -7.82 13.34 1.10
N SER A 160 -8.43 12.51 0.24
CA SER A 160 -9.49 11.59 0.66
C SER A 160 -9.01 10.57 1.70
N TYR A 161 -7.77 10.11 1.59
CA TYR A 161 -7.18 9.23 2.58
C TYR A 161 -6.95 9.94 3.93
N ILE A 162 -6.48 11.18 3.93
CA ILE A 162 -6.39 12.02 5.15
C ILE A 162 -7.75 12.15 5.82
N SER A 163 -8.78 12.51 5.06
CA SER A 163 -10.15 12.62 5.59
C SER A 163 -10.59 11.32 6.24
N ALA A 164 -10.33 10.16 5.62
CA ALA A 164 -10.66 8.87 6.21
C ALA A 164 -9.88 8.57 7.50
N ILE A 165 -8.55 8.70 7.49
CA ILE A 165 -7.72 8.31 8.63
C ILE A 165 -7.86 9.25 9.84
N ASN A 166 -8.31 10.49 9.64
CA ASN A 166 -8.62 11.40 10.74
C ASN A 166 -9.81 10.89 11.58
N HIS A 167 -10.77 10.20 10.97
CA HIS A 167 -11.92 9.60 11.65
C HIS A 167 -11.69 8.16 12.13
N LEU A 168 -10.56 7.55 11.77
CA LEU A 168 -10.21 6.19 12.17
C LEU A 168 -9.22 6.18 13.33
N ARG A 169 -9.27 5.09 14.09
CA ARG A 169 -8.23 4.75 15.06
C ARG A 169 -7.00 4.17 14.36
N VAL A 170 -6.21 5.04 13.72
CA VAL A 170 -4.90 4.69 13.16
C VAL A 170 -3.77 5.13 14.09
N ARG A 171 -2.59 4.55 13.91
CA ARG A 171 -1.36 4.97 14.63
C ARG A 171 -0.98 6.41 14.23
N ASP A 172 -0.51 7.23 15.16
CA ASP A 172 -0.10 8.63 14.89
C ASP A 172 0.95 8.71 13.77
N ARG A 173 1.92 7.79 13.79
CA ARG A 173 2.92 7.65 12.73
C ARG A 173 2.31 7.44 11.33
N CYS A 174 1.13 6.83 11.24
CA CYS A 174 0.41 6.70 9.96
C CYS A 174 -0.06 8.08 9.47
N LYS A 175 -0.66 8.89 10.36
CA LYS A 175 -1.09 10.26 10.06
C LYS A 175 0.09 11.14 9.67
N GLU A 176 1.13 11.18 10.51
CA GLU A 176 2.36 11.97 10.24
C GLU A 176 2.97 11.64 8.86
N ARG A 177 3.05 10.35 8.52
CA ARG A 177 3.56 9.91 7.21
C ARG A 177 2.66 10.34 6.06
N THR A 178 1.35 10.31 6.26
CA THR A 178 0.38 10.65 5.23
C THR A 178 0.39 12.14 4.93
N TYR A 179 0.25 12.97 5.97
CA TYR A 179 0.31 14.42 5.82
C TYR A 179 1.65 14.87 5.26
N GLY A 180 2.75 14.34 5.77
CA GLY A 180 4.07 14.75 5.30
C GLY A 180 4.38 14.33 3.87
N MET A 181 3.95 13.14 3.44
CA MET A 181 4.07 12.74 2.02
C MET A 181 3.26 13.65 1.10
N LEU A 182 2.03 13.99 1.48
CA LEU A 182 1.21 14.91 0.70
C LEU A 182 1.83 16.31 0.66
N LEU A 183 2.40 16.76 1.79
CA LEU A 183 3.15 18.01 1.87
C LEU A 183 4.35 18.02 0.91
N ASP A 184 5.14 16.95 0.88
CA ASP A 184 6.28 16.80 -0.03
C ASP A 184 5.83 16.95 -1.50
N VAL A 185 4.74 16.28 -1.88
CA VAL A 185 4.18 16.37 -3.23
C VAL A 185 3.71 17.79 -3.55
N LEU A 186 2.91 18.41 -2.67
CA LEU A 186 2.41 19.78 -2.87
C LEU A 186 3.55 20.80 -3.04
N VAL A 187 4.59 20.70 -2.22
CA VAL A 187 5.77 21.59 -2.31
C VAL A 187 6.55 21.34 -3.60
N SER A 188 6.69 20.08 -4.01
CA SER A 188 7.39 19.72 -5.27
C SER A 188 6.65 20.23 -6.51
N GLU A 189 5.31 20.24 -6.47
CA GLU A 189 4.45 20.74 -7.55
C GLU A 189 4.21 22.26 -7.46
N ARG A 190 4.87 22.96 -6.55
CA ARG A 190 4.71 24.40 -6.31
C ARG A 190 3.30 24.84 -5.92
N ARG A 191 2.51 23.93 -5.35
CA ARG A 191 1.17 24.20 -4.79
C ARG A 191 1.30 24.72 -3.35
N TYR A 192 1.95 25.87 -3.19
CA TYR A 192 2.36 26.37 -1.86
C TYR A 192 1.19 26.76 -0.96
N ASP A 193 0.11 27.31 -1.53
CA ASP A 193 -1.08 27.69 -0.75
C ASP A 193 -1.80 26.45 -0.21
N ASP A 194 -1.90 25.39 -1.01
CA ASP A 194 -2.43 24.10 -0.57
C ASP A 194 -1.52 23.44 0.49
N ALA A 195 -0.20 23.56 0.34
CA ALA A 195 0.76 23.07 1.32
C ALA A 195 0.60 23.77 2.68
N VAL A 196 0.36 25.08 2.66
CA VAL A 196 0.05 25.88 3.87
C VAL A 196 -1.27 25.44 4.49
N ALA A 197 -2.32 25.26 3.69
CA ALA A 197 -3.61 24.77 4.18
C ALA A 197 -3.49 23.39 4.84
N LEU A 198 -2.71 22.49 4.24
CA LEU A 198 -2.44 21.15 4.78
C LEU A 198 -1.70 21.20 6.13
N ILE A 199 -0.74 22.11 6.30
CA ILE A 199 -0.05 22.30 7.60
C ILE A 199 -1.04 22.74 8.67
N ASN A 200 -1.96 23.65 8.34
CA ASN A 200 -2.98 24.11 9.29
C ASN A 200 -3.97 22.99 9.65
N GLU A 201 -4.38 22.18 8.67
CA GLU A 201 -5.19 20.99 8.92
C GLU A 201 -4.46 19.98 9.81
N ALA A 202 -3.17 19.73 9.57
CA ALA A 202 -2.35 18.83 10.38
C ALA A 202 -2.29 19.30 11.85
N LYS A 203 -2.07 20.59 12.08
CA LYS A 203 -2.09 21.21 13.42
C LYS A 203 -3.46 21.02 14.10
N GLY A 204 -4.55 21.27 13.38
CA GLY A 204 -5.92 21.08 13.89
C GLY A 204 -6.24 19.63 14.26
N ASN A 205 -5.57 18.66 13.63
CA ASN A 205 -5.70 17.23 13.91
C ASN A 205 -4.61 16.69 14.87
N SER A 206 -3.86 17.57 15.54
CA SER A 206 -2.78 17.20 16.46
C SER A 206 -1.67 16.35 15.82
N VAL A 207 -1.40 16.55 14.53
CA VAL A 207 -0.35 15.86 13.77
C VAL A 207 0.89 16.74 13.70
N SER A 208 2.02 16.27 14.23
CA SER A 208 3.29 17.00 14.19
C SER A 208 4.11 16.63 12.95
N LEU A 209 4.31 17.59 12.04
CA LEU A 209 5.12 17.40 10.82
C LEU A 209 6.59 17.81 11.02
N GLU A 210 6.88 18.56 12.08
CA GLU A 210 8.14 19.27 12.28
C GLU A 210 9.35 18.34 12.43
N ARG A 211 9.16 17.18 13.08
CA ARG A 211 10.25 16.24 13.38
C ARG A 211 10.79 15.52 12.14
N HIS A 212 9.91 15.18 11.20
CA HIS A 212 10.25 14.30 10.08
C HIS A 212 10.29 15.01 8.72
N TYR A 213 9.66 16.19 8.61
CA TYR A 213 9.53 16.92 7.33
C TYR A 213 10.18 18.31 7.36
N ARG A 214 11.16 18.52 8.24
CA ARG A 214 11.90 19.79 8.38
C ARG A 214 12.46 20.30 7.04
N SER A 215 13.03 19.42 6.23
CA SER A 215 13.61 19.81 4.92
C SER A 215 12.55 20.38 3.97
N THR A 216 11.36 19.80 3.94
CA THR A 216 10.22 20.25 3.13
C THR A 216 9.65 21.55 3.66
N LEU A 217 9.54 21.70 4.98
CA LEU A 217 9.13 22.96 5.61
C LEU A 217 10.11 24.11 5.29
N ILE A 218 11.42 23.84 5.28
CA ILE A 218 12.44 24.82 4.85
C ILE A 218 12.25 25.21 3.39
N LYS A 219 12.02 24.23 2.49
CA LYS A 219 11.74 24.50 1.07
C LYS A 219 10.50 25.38 0.90
N LEU A 220 9.41 25.06 1.61
CA LEU A 220 8.18 25.83 1.58
C LEU A 220 8.40 27.26 2.07
N LYS A 221 9.05 27.42 3.24
CA LYS A 221 9.39 28.74 3.79
C LYS A 221 10.17 29.59 2.78
N ASN A 222 11.21 29.02 2.18
CA ASN A 222 12.03 29.74 1.21
C ASN A 222 11.23 30.13 -0.04
N ALA A 223 10.29 29.29 -0.47
CA ALA A 223 9.40 29.60 -1.59
C ALA A 223 8.42 30.73 -1.26
N LEU A 224 7.75 30.66 -0.10
CA LEU A 224 6.82 31.70 0.35
C LEU A 224 7.50 33.06 0.51
N VAL A 225 8.70 33.10 1.10
CA VAL A 225 9.48 34.34 1.24
C VAL A 225 9.84 34.94 -0.13
N ARG A 226 10.19 34.11 -1.12
CA ARG A 226 10.46 34.57 -2.49
C ARG A 226 9.21 35.11 -3.19
N GLU A 227 8.04 34.60 -2.83
CA GLU A 227 6.74 35.07 -3.33
C GLU A 227 6.17 36.22 -2.47
N GLU A 228 6.94 36.76 -1.53
CA GLU A 228 6.50 37.81 -0.60
C GLU A 228 5.24 37.43 0.21
N LYS A 229 5.04 36.13 0.44
CA LYS A 229 3.94 35.56 1.23
C LYS A 229 4.34 35.35 2.69
N GLU A 230 3.35 35.42 3.59
CA GLU A 230 3.53 35.09 5.00
C GLU A 230 3.88 33.61 5.20
N VAL A 231 4.67 33.31 6.24
CA VAL A 231 5.05 31.94 6.63
C VAL A 231 4.30 31.57 7.91
N PRO A 232 3.14 30.87 7.83
CA PRO A 232 2.24 30.64 8.97
C PRO A 232 2.66 29.44 9.85
N PHE A 233 3.93 29.06 9.81
CA PHE A 233 4.46 27.91 10.54
C PHE A 233 5.88 28.16 11.01
N THR A 234 6.19 27.55 12.15
CA THR A 234 7.53 27.53 12.73
C THR A 234 8.30 26.33 12.21
N ILE A 235 9.61 26.50 12.05
CA ILE A 235 10.53 25.39 11.80
C ILE A 235 11.38 25.29 13.07
N PRO A 236 11.24 24.24 13.88
CA PRO A 236 12.14 24.04 15.03
C PRO A 236 13.58 23.80 14.59
#